data_AF-A0A135VL19-F1
#
_entry.id   AF-A0A135VL19-F1
#
_cell.length_a   1.000
_cell.length_b   1.000
_cell.length_c   1.000
_cell.angle_alpha   90.00
_cell.angle_beta   90.00
_cell.angle_gamma   90.00
#
_symmetry.space_group_name_H-M   'P 1'
#
loop_
_entity.id
_entity.type
_entity.pdbx_description
1 polymer ?
#
loop_
_entity_poly.entity_id
_entity_poly.type
_entity_poly.pdbx_seq_one_letter_code
_entity_poly.pdbx_strand_id
1 'polypeptide(L)'
;MSSDREWPPISGDFEVGNSTHCVAICTLGKKISVDTEYAIIGTCKTENIGIERVIINIISNPKIRYLILSGPEVPGHLTGRSLRALYQNGVDPETRKIIDAEGAIPYIENIPLEGIDHFRDQIELIDMINTNDPEIIGAKAKELSITNPGEYSKGAMWVESKIAPKKTPKLSSRADVILLPEYSVILDSTSSLVSSQQTSAIVSENPSSVLIEVQDDETGTILFGREV
;
A
#
# COMPACT_ATOMS: atom_id res chain seq x y z
N MET A 1 -20.43 20.25 -18.16
CA MET A 1 -19.00 19.96 -18.32
C MET A 1 -18.68 18.82 -17.37
N SER A 2 -18.71 17.58 -17.85
CA SER A 2 -18.30 16.43 -17.04
C SER A 2 -16.80 16.55 -16.83
N SER A 3 -16.37 16.94 -15.63
CA SER A 3 -15.00 16.66 -15.23
C SER A 3 -14.92 15.14 -15.08
N ASP A 4 -14.40 14.44 -16.09
CA ASP A 4 -14.19 13.00 -16.06
C ASP A 4 -13.12 12.68 -15.00
N ARG A 5 -13.56 12.57 -13.76
CA ARG A 5 -12.71 12.20 -12.63
C ARG A 5 -12.60 10.68 -12.62
N GLU A 6 -11.37 10.18 -12.80
CA GLU A 6 -11.07 8.76 -12.77
C GLU A 6 -10.94 8.26 -11.33
N TRP A 7 -11.55 7.12 -11.04
CA TRP A 7 -11.47 6.46 -9.74
C TRP A 7 -10.65 5.16 -9.88
N PRO A 8 -9.74 4.84 -8.94
CA PRO A 8 -9.41 5.58 -7.72
C PRO A 8 -8.52 6.82 -7.95
N PRO A 9 -8.77 7.96 -7.27
CA PRO A 9 -8.01 9.20 -7.46
C PRO A 9 -6.54 9.12 -7.04
N ILE A 10 -6.20 8.24 -6.08
CA ILE A 10 -4.84 8.12 -5.56
C ILE A 10 -4.30 6.73 -5.80
N SER A 11 -3.16 6.65 -6.46
CA SER A 11 -2.42 5.41 -6.67
C SER A 11 -1.92 4.81 -5.35
N GLY A 12 -1.77 3.49 -5.32
CA GLY A 12 -1.31 2.75 -4.15
C GLY A 12 -1.00 1.30 -4.52
N ASP A 13 -0.73 0.48 -3.51
CA ASP A 13 -0.58 -0.96 -3.67
C ASP A 13 -1.95 -1.64 -3.53
N PHE A 14 -2.72 -1.61 -4.60
CA PHE A 14 -4.06 -2.19 -4.67
C PHE A 14 -4.39 -2.69 -6.08
N GLU A 15 -5.41 -3.52 -6.15
CA GLU A 15 -6.05 -4.00 -7.37
C GLU A 15 -7.50 -3.51 -7.38
N VAL A 16 -7.93 -2.99 -8.52
CA VAL A 16 -9.31 -2.53 -8.73
C VAL A 16 -10.09 -3.68 -9.34
N GLY A 17 -11.22 -4.01 -8.73
CA GLY A 17 -12.17 -5.00 -9.24
C GLY A 17 -13.32 -4.32 -9.96
N ASN A 18 -14.55 -4.63 -9.55
CA ASN A 18 -15.75 -3.98 -10.07
C ASN A 18 -16.00 -2.66 -9.33
N SER A 19 -15.74 -1.52 -9.97
CA SER A 19 -15.92 -0.18 -9.38
C SER A 19 -17.35 0.12 -8.90
N THR A 20 -18.34 -0.69 -9.29
CA THR A 20 -19.72 -0.59 -8.83
C THR A 20 -20.06 -1.43 -7.61
N HIS A 21 -19.14 -2.28 -7.15
CA HIS A 21 -19.32 -3.16 -6.00
C HIS A 21 -19.26 -2.37 -4.68
N CYS A 22 -19.92 -2.89 -3.63
CA CYS A 22 -20.06 -2.18 -2.36
C CYS A 22 -18.99 -2.48 -1.31
N VAL A 23 -18.10 -3.44 -1.57
CA VAL A 23 -17.09 -3.94 -0.62
C VAL A 23 -15.69 -3.52 -1.06
N ALA A 24 -14.95 -2.88 -0.16
CA ALA A 24 -13.51 -2.68 -0.23
C ALA A 24 -12.79 -3.60 0.78
N ILE A 25 -11.59 -4.06 0.45
CA ILE A 25 -10.81 -4.98 1.28
C ILE A 25 -9.41 -4.40 1.53
N CYS A 26 -9.05 -4.24 2.81
CA CYS A 26 -7.72 -3.85 3.25
C CYS A 26 -7.03 -5.06 3.87
N THR A 27 -5.89 -5.48 3.32
CA THR A 27 -5.13 -6.69 3.71
C THR A 27 -3.93 -6.39 4.63
N LEU A 28 -3.86 -5.14 5.14
CA LEU A 28 -2.83 -4.69 6.09
C LEU A 28 -1.40 -5.01 5.65
N GLY A 29 -0.67 -5.79 6.43
CA GLY A 29 0.77 -6.02 6.25
C GLY A 29 1.14 -6.91 5.07
N LYS A 30 0.20 -7.69 4.52
CA LYS A 30 0.50 -8.70 3.50
C LYS A 30 -0.56 -8.72 2.41
N LYS A 31 -0.13 -8.78 1.14
CA LYS A 31 -1.02 -8.99 0.01
C LYS A 31 -1.66 -10.37 0.09
N ILE A 32 -3.00 -10.41 0.03
CA ILE A 32 -3.80 -11.65 0.03
C ILE A 32 -4.65 -11.61 -1.24
N SER A 33 -4.55 -12.67 -2.06
CA SER A 33 -5.41 -12.83 -3.22
C SER A 33 -6.73 -13.47 -2.77
N VAL A 34 -7.85 -12.80 -3.02
CA VAL A 34 -9.19 -13.25 -2.62
C VAL A 34 -10.02 -13.45 -3.87
N ASP A 35 -10.53 -14.66 -4.09
CA ASP A 35 -11.34 -15.00 -5.26
C ASP A 35 -12.82 -14.64 -5.02
N THR A 36 -13.12 -13.34 -5.10
CA THR A 36 -14.47 -12.79 -4.96
C THR A 36 -14.58 -11.44 -5.69
N GLU A 37 -15.80 -10.97 -5.94
CA GLU A 37 -16.02 -9.60 -6.38
C GLU A 37 -15.81 -8.60 -5.23
N TYR A 38 -15.09 -7.53 -5.53
CA TYR A 38 -14.85 -6.38 -4.66
C TYR A 38 -14.65 -5.14 -5.53
N ALA A 39 -14.75 -3.95 -4.93
CA ALA A 39 -14.44 -2.70 -5.61
C ALA A 39 -12.94 -2.47 -5.71
N ILE A 40 -12.24 -2.67 -4.60
CA ILE A 40 -10.82 -2.46 -4.47
C ILE A 40 -10.27 -3.37 -3.37
N ILE A 41 -9.11 -3.97 -3.59
CA ILE A 41 -8.36 -4.73 -2.59
C ILE A 41 -6.92 -4.24 -2.54
N GLY A 42 -6.34 -4.03 -1.36
CA GLY A 42 -4.96 -3.54 -1.28
C GLY A 42 -4.31 -3.71 0.08
N THR A 43 -3.03 -3.37 0.16
CA THR A 43 -2.29 -3.34 1.43
C THR A 43 -2.33 -1.94 2.05
N CYS A 44 -2.32 -1.89 3.39
CA CYS A 44 -2.20 -0.63 4.13
C CYS A 44 -1.22 -0.85 5.28
N LYS A 45 0.01 -0.36 5.11
CA LYS A 45 1.11 -0.67 6.02
C LYS A 45 1.36 0.40 7.08
N THR A 46 1.00 1.65 6.82
CA THR A 46 1.26 2.77 7.73
C THR A 46 -0.04 3.37 8.26
N GLU A 47 -0.02 3.73 9.54
CA GLU A 47 -1.08 4.29 10.38
C GLU A 47 -1.38 5.78 10.13
N ASN A 48 -0.82 6.33 9.04
CA ASN A 48 -0.93 7.73 8.64
C ASN A 48 -1.27 7.84 7.13
N ILE A 49 -0.29 8.15 6.27
CA ILE A 49 -0.46 8.29 4.82
C ILE A 49 -1.11 7.06 4.17
N GLY A 50 -0.83 5.85 4.67
CA GLY A 50 -1.50 4.64 4.21
C GLY A 50 -3.02 4.71 4.43
N ILE A 51 -3.43 5.01 5.66
CA ILE A 51 -4.83 5.23 6.04
C ILE A 51 -5.44 6.38 5.24
N GLU A 52 -4.70 7.48 5.03
CA GLU A 52 -5.18 8.62 4.24
C GLU A 52 -5.55 8.21 2.81
N ARG A 53 -4.70 7.41 2.14
CA ARG A 53 -4.99 6.90 0.80
C ARG A 53 -6.23 6.01 0.78
N VAL A 54 -6.41 5.17 1.80
CA VAL A 54 -7.61 4.32 1.95
C VAL A 54 -8.86 5.19 2.04
N ILE A 55 -8.86 6.20 2.91
CA ILE A 55 -9.99 7.13 3.08
C ILE A 55 -10.33 7.81 1.76
N ILE A 56 -9.36 8.45 1.11
CA ILE A 56 -9.60 9.25 -0.10
C ILE A 56 -10.16 8.39 -1.24
N ASN A 57 -9.63 7.17 -1.41
CA ASN A 57 -10.15 6.26 -2.42
C ASN A 57 -11.55 5.73 -2.09
N ILE A 58 -11.92 5.61 -0.81
CA ILE A 58 -13.27 5.15 -0.42
C ILE A 58 -14.30 6.27 -0.57
N ILE A 59 -14.04 7.46 -0.03
CA ILE A 59 -15.02 8.57 -0.04
C ILE A 59 -15.27 9.13 -1.45
N SER A 60 -14.35 8.90 -2.39
CA SER A 60 -14.54 9.26 -3.81
C SER A 60 -15.43 8.27 -4.58
N ASN A 61 -15.84 7.15 -3.97
CA ASN A 61 -16.78 6.20 -4.56
C ASN A 61 -17.94 5.89 -3.59
N PRO A 62 -19.13 6.50 -3.77
CA PRO A 62 -20.27 6.36 -2.86
C PRO A 62 -20.89 4.96 -2.90
N LYS A 63 -20.51 4.11 -3.86
CA LYS A 63 -20.97 2.72 -3.94
C LYS A 63 -20.31 1.85 -2.88
N ILE A 64 -19.12 2.21 -2.42
CA ILE A 64 -18.41 1.47 -1.35
C ILE A 64 -19.08 1.78 -0.02
N ARG A 65 -19.70 0.76 0.57
CA ARG A 65 -20.44 0.80 1.84
C ARG A 65 -19.83 -0.08 2.92
N TYR A 66 -18.88 -0.93 2.57
CA TYR A 66 -18.19 -1.82 3.51
C TYR A 66 -16.69 -1.75 3.31
N LEU A 67 -15.95 -1.73 4.43
CA LEU A 67 -14.50 -1.94 4.44
C LEU A 67 -14.17 -3.14 5.31
N ILE A 68 -13.71 -4.22 4.69
CA ILE A 68 -13.16 -5.37 5.39
C ILE A 68 -11.70 -5.07 5.74
N LEU A 69 -11.37 -5.16 7.02
CA LEU A 69 -10.01 -4.98 7.52
C LEU A 69 -9.45 -6.34 7.94
N SER A 70 -8.59 -6.92 7.10
CA SER A 70 -8.09 -8.28 7.23
C SER A 70 -6.57 -8.35 7.03
N GLY A 71 -5.98 -9.52 7.21
CA GLY A 71 -4.56 -9.75 7.04
C GLY A 71 -3.76 -9.51 8.32
N PRO A 72 -2.43 -9.73 8.29
CA PRO A 72 -1.61 -9.62 9.47
C PRO A 72 -1.47 -8.16 9.88
N GLU A 73 -1.65 -7.90 11.18
CA GLU A 73 -1.38 -6.57 11.73
C GLU A 73 0.09 -6.20 11.52
N VAL A 74 0.36 -4.90 11.37
CA VAL A 74 1.70 -4.38 11.11
C VAL A 74 2.39 -4.08 12.44
N PRO A 75 3.48 -4.80 12.81
CA PRO A 75 4.19 -4.53 14.05
C PRO A 75 4.71 -3.09 14.14
N GLY A 76 4.61 -2.48 15.32
CA GLY A 76 5.00 -1.08 15.56
C GLY A 76 3.97 -0.06 15.05
N HIS A 77 3.55 -0.18 13.79
CA HIS A 77 2.56 0.73 13.19
C HIS A 77 1.14 0.49 13.73
N LEU A 78 0.77 -0.76 13.98
CA LEU A 78 -0.58 -1.16 14.42
C LEU A 78 -1.67 -0.53 13.54
N THR A 79 -1.45 -0.60 12.22
CA THR A 79 -2.24 0.11 11.20
C THR A 79 -3.70 -0.28 11.22
N GLY A 80 -4.02 -1.56 11.39
CA GLY A 80 -5.40 -2.04 11.47
C GLY A 80 -6.11 -1.47 12.69
N ARG A 81 -5.51 -1.59 13.87
CA ARG A 81 -6.04 -0.99 15.10
C ARG A 81 -6.19 0.53 15.01
N SER A 82 -5.22 1.22 14.39
CA SER A 82 -5.28 2.67 14.19
C SER A 82 -6.42 3.07 13.24
N LEU A 83 -6.65 2.32 12.17
CA LEU A 83 -7.77 2.57 11.25
C LEU A 83 -9.12 2.29 11.92
N ARG A 84 -9.20 1.25 12.76
CA ARG A 84 -10.39 0.97 13.59
C ARG A 84 -10.67 2.10 14.58
N ALA A 85 -9.63 2.58 15.27
CA ALA A 85 -9.72 3.71 16.20
C ALA A 85 -10.18 4.99 15.49
N LEU A 86 -9.64 5.28 14.30
CA LEU A 86 -10.10 6.39 13.46
C LEU A 86 -11.58 6.26 13.12
N TYR A 87 -12.03 5.08 12.70
CA TYR A 87 -13.42 4.85 12.35
C TYR A 87 -14.35 5.12 13.56
N GLN A 88 -13.97 4.63 14.75
CA GLN A 88 -14.78 4.76 15.96
C GLN A 88 -14.76 6.18 16.53
N ASN A 89 -13.58 6.79 16.63
CA ASN A 89 -13.36 7.98 17.44
C ASN A 89 -13.01 9.23 16.63
N GLY A 90 -12.64 9.09 15.37
CA GLY A 90 -12.13 10.19 14.55
C GLY A 90 -10.72 10.62 14.97
N VAL A 91 -10.43 11.91 14.78
CA VAL A 91 -9.16 12.54 15.14
C VAL A 91 -9.38 13.72 16.08
N ASP A 92 -8.36 14.03 16.85
CA ASP A 92 -8.30 15.28 17.59
C ASP A 92 -8.23 16.47 16.60
N PRO A 93 -9.15 17.45 16.69
CA PRO A 93 -9.24 18.53 15.70
C PRO A 93 -8.00 19.45 15.65
N GLU A 94 -7.27 19.58 16.75
CA GLU A 94 -6.11 20.49 16.85
C GLU A 94 -4.82 19.79 16.45
N THR A 95 -4.57 18.61 17.02
CA THR A 95 -3.33 17.86 16.85
C THR A 95 -3.34 16.89 15.68
N ARG A 96 -4.51 16.61 15.10
CA ARG A 96 -4.70 15.66 13.98
C ARG A 96 -4.37 14.20 14.32
N LYS A 97 -4.13 13.89 15.60
CA LYS A 97 -3.86 12.54 16.09
C LYS A 97 -5.15 11.72 16.11
N ILE A 98 -5.08 10.47 15.68
CA ILE A 98 -6.18 9.51 15.82
C ILE A 98 -6.43 9.22 17.31
N ILE A 99 -7.67 9.39 17.74
CA ILE A 99 -8.05 9.20 19.15
C ILE A 99 -8.06 7.71 19.48
N ASP A 100 -7.38 7.34 20.57
CA ASP A 100 -7.15 5.96 21.05
C ASP A 100 -6.38 5.03 20.09
N ALA A 101 -5.63 5.60 19.14
CA ALA A 101 -4.71 4.80 18.32
C ALA A 101 -3.42 4.44 19.08
N GLU A 102 -3.10 3.16 19.11
CA GLU A 102 -1.88 2.59 19.72
C GLU A 102 -0.65 2.66 18.78
N GLY A 103 -0.85 3.02 17.51
CA GLY A 103 0.23 3.13 16.52
C GLY A 103 1.29 4.17 16.90
N ALA A 104 2.48 4.04 16.32
CA ALA A 104 3.62 4.89 16.68
C ALA A 104 3.42 6.37 16.29
N ILE A 105 2.91 6.63 15.08
CA ILE A 105 2.73 7.97 14.49
C ILE A 105 1.34 8.08 13.83
N PRO A 106 0.23 7.97 14.58
CA PRO A 106 -1.13 7.88 14.04
C PRO A 106 -1.73 9.28 13.82
N TYR A 107 -1.22 10.01 12.83
CA TYR A 107 -1.67 11.36 12.48
C TYR A 107 -2.25 11.39 11.06
N ILE A 108 -3.39 12.05 10.90
CA ILE A 108 -4.07 12.26 9.61
C ILE A 108 -4.05 13.75 9.33
N GLU A 109 -3.11 14.22 8.53
CA GLU A 109 -2.85 15.66 8.33
C GLU A 109 -3.39 16.18 6.99
N ASN A 110 -3.49 15.32 5.98
CA ASN A 110 -3.78 15.74 4.61
C ASN A 110 -5.26 15.67 4.22
N ILE A 111 -6.12 15.18 5.12
CA ILE A 111 -7.56 15.02 4.87
C ILE A 111 -8.34 16.03 5.70
N PRO A 112 -9.27 16.81 5.13
CA PRO A 112 -10.12 17.70 5.92
C PRO A 112 -10.96 16.91 6.94
N LEU A 113 -11.35 17.52 8.08
CA LEU A 113 -12.14 16.83 9.11
C LEU A 113 -13.45 16.27 8.53
N GLU A 114 -14.07 17.03 7.63
CA GLU A 114 -15.28 16.64 6.92
C GLU A 114 -15.07 15.36 6.09
N GLY A 115 -13.86 15.13 5.56
CA GLY A 115 -13.53 13.90 4.83
C GLY A 115 -13.41 12.68 5.75
N ILE A 116 -12.96 12.87 6.98
CA ILE A 116 -12.90 11.81 8.01
C ILE A 116 -14.31 11.44 8.45
N ASP A 117 -15.16 12.44 8.72
CA ASP A 117 -16.55 12.18 9.10
C ASP A 117 -17.35 11.58 7.93
N HIS A 118 -17.10 12.03 6.69
CA HIS A 118 -17.70 11.43 5.50
C HIS A 118 -17.33 9.94 5.39
N PHE A 119 -16.08 9.59 5.63
CA PHE A 119 -15.62 8.20 5.64
C PHE A 119 -16.34 7.36 6.71
N ARG A 120 -16.41 7.88 7.94
CA ARG A 120 -17.06 7.21 9.08
C ARG A 120 -18.55 6.98 8.86
N ASP A 121 -19.24 7.94 8.26
CA ASP A 121 -20.66 7.85 7.96
C ASP A 121 -20.96 6.97 6.73
N GLN A 122 -20.05 6.91 5.76
CA GLN A 122 -20.29 6.24 4.48
C GLN A 122 -20.27 4.71 4.60
N ILE A 123 -19.30 4.19 5.35
CA ILE A 123 -18.98 2.76 5.39
C ILE A 123 -19.30 2.11 6.73
N GLU A 124 -19.55 0.82 6.71
CA GLU A 124 -19.45 -0.05 7.88
C GLU A 124 -18.09 -0.77 7.86
N LEU A 125 -17.35 -0.69 8.96
CA LEU A 125 -16.06 -1.33 9.12
C LEU A 125 -16.20 -2.74 9.69
N ILE A 126 -15.69 -3.73 8.96
CA ILE A 126 -15.72 -5.15 9.35
C ILE A 126 -14.32 -5.54 9.83
N ASP A 127 -14.18 -5.66 11.15
CA ASP A 127 -12.92 -6.04 11.80
C ASP A 127 -12.67 -7.55 11.67
N MET A 128 -11.67 -7.90 10.87
CA MET A 128 -11.15 -9.25 10.68
C MET A 128 -9.62 -9.27 10.81
N ILE A 129 -9.05 -8.35 11.61
CA ILE A 129 -7.59 -8.22 11.76
C ILE A 129 -6.98 -9.57 12.18
N ASN A 130 -5.84 -9.93 11.57
CA ASN A 130 -5.16 -11.23 11.67
C ASN A 130 -5.88 -12.42 11.03
N THR A 131 -6.99 -12.21 10.32
CA THR A 131 -7.58 -13.24 9.45
C THR A 131 -6.83 -13.23 8.11
N ASN A 132 -6.15 -14.33 7.80
CA ASN A 132 -5.31 -14.46 6.60
C ASN A 132 -5.87 -15.40 5.54
N ASP A 133 -6.97 -16.08 5.85
CA ASP A 133 -7.59 -17.07 4.97
C ASP A 133 -8.42 -16.39 3.87
N PRO A 134 -8.05 -16.52 2.58
CA PRO A 134 -8.80 -15.93 1.48
C PRO A 134 -10.25 -16.41 1.40
N GLU A 135 -10.53 -17.66 1.74
CA GLU A 135 -11.89 -18.21 1.62
C GLU A 135 -12.82 -17.56 2.63
N ILE A 136 -12.34 -17.32 3.86
CA ILE A 136 -13.10 -16.64 4.91
C ILE A 136 -13.35 -15.18 4.53
N ILE A 137 -12.32 -14.48 4.02
CA ILE A 137 -12.45 -13.08 3.58
C ILE A 137 -13.43 -12.98 2.41
N GLY A 138 -13.34 -13.90 1.44
CA GLY A 138 -14.21 -13.96 0.27
C GLY A 138 -15.66 -14.28 0.63
N ALA A 139 -15.88 -15.22 1.55
CA ALA A 139 -17.22 -15.53 2.06
C ALA A 139 -17.84 -14.30 2.74
N LYS A 140 -17.08 -13.56 3.55
CA LYS A 140 -17.60 -12.35 4.19
C LYS A 140 -17.93 -11.26 3.18
N ALA A 141 -17.10 -11.08 2.15
CA ALA A 141 -17.40 -10.13 1.08
C ALA A 141 -18.71 -10.47 0.33
N LYS A 142 -18.96 -11.76 0.06
CA LYS A 142 -20.21 -12.24 -0.56
C LYS A 142 -21.43 -12.06 0.35
N GLU A 143 -21.26 -12.27 1.65
CA GLU A 143 -22.33 -12.01 2.63
C GLU A 143 -22.74 -10.53 2.61
N LEU A 144 -21.77 -9.61 2.65
CA LEU A 144 -22.01 -8.16 2.67
C LEU A 144 -22.59 -7.64 1.35
N SER A 145 -22.25 -8.25 0.21
CA SER A 145 -22.79 -7.84 -1.08
C SER A 145 -24.29 -8.13 -1.20
N ILE A 146 -24.79 -9.17 -0.53
CA ILE A 146 -26.22 -9.50 -0.45
C ILE A 146 -26.98 -8.45 0.37
N THR A 147 -26.36 -7.92 1.44
CA THR A 147 -26.97 -6.89 2.30
C THR A 147 -26.66 -5.46 1.87
N ASN A 148 -26.25 -5.25 0.62
CA ASN A 148 -25.87 -3.94 0.09
C ASN A 148 -26.96 -2.87 0.33
N PRO A 149 -26.69 -1.82 1.12
CA PRO A 149 -27.67 -0.78 1.44
C PRO A 149 -27.86 0.24 0.31
N GLY A 150 -27.19 0.06 -0.83
CA GLY A 150 -27.20 0.99 -1.96
C GLY A 150 -26.16 2.11 -1.82
N GLU A 151 -26.20 3.09 -2.72
CA GLU A 151 -25.23 4.19 -2.73
C GLU A 151 -25.35 5.10 -1.50
N TYR A 152 -24.22 5.67 -1.08
CA TYR A 152 -24.19 6.61 0.01
C TYR A 152 -24.90 7.92 -0.34
N SER A 153 -25.83 8.34 0.52
CA SER A 153 -26.76 9.45 0.25
C SER A 153 -26.10 10.82 0.07
N LYS A 154 -24.94 11.05 0.70
CA LYS A 154 -24.19 12.32 0.56
C LYS A 154 -23.33 12.38 -0.71
N GLY A 155 -23.31 11.31 -1.52
CA GLY A 155 -22.57 11.23 -2.78
C GLY A 155 -21.05 11.13 -2.61
N ALA A 156 -20.32 11.23 -3.73
CA ALA A 156 -18.85 11.15 -3.73
C ALA A 156 -18.21 12.44 -3.20
N MET A 157 -17.23 12.32 -2.29
CA MET A 157 -16.35 13.41 -1.88
C MET A 157 -14.97 13.24 -2.51
N TRP A 158 -14.51 14.28 -3.22
CA TRP A 158 -13.16 14.29 -3.81
C TRP A 158 -12.28 15.25 -3.02
N VAL A 159 -11.19 14.72 -2.47
CA VAL A 159 -10.19 15.50 -1.72
C VAL A 159 -8.97 15.70 -2.62
N GLU A 160 -8.56 16.94 -2.82
CA GLU A 160 -7.31 17.26 -3.51
C GLU A 160 -6.13 16.85 -2.62
N SER A 161 -5.47 15.78 -3.01
CA SER A 161 -4.38 15.22 -2.22
C SER A 161 -3.06 15.91 -2.54
N LYS A 162 -2.39 16.43 -1.51
CA LYS A 162 -0.97 16.84 -1.57
C LYS A 162 -0.02 15.65 -1.44
N ILE A 163 -0.54 14.44 -1.30
CA ILE A 163 0.26 13.24 -1.09
C ILE A 163 0.96 12.88 -2.41
N ALA A 164 2.29 12.98 -2.43
CA ALA A 164 3.07 12.63 -3.60
C ALA A 164 2.82 11.16 -4.03
N PRO A 165 2.71 10.86 -5.34
CA PRO A 165 2.55 9.49 -5.81
C PRO A 165 3.77 8.66 -5.38
N LYS A 166 3.53 7.45 -4.85
CA LYS A 166 4.61 6.47 -4.64
C LYS A 166 5.10 6.06 -6.03
N LYS A 167 6.36 6.36 -6.36
CA LYS A 167 7.00 5.77 -7.54
C LYS A 167 7.15 4.28 -7.28
N THR A 168 6.45 3.44 -8.03
CA THR A 168 6.70 2.01 -8.05
C THR A 168 8.15 1.81 -8.51
N PRO A 169 9.02 1.13 -7.76
CA PRO A 169 10.34 0.79 -8.27
C PRO A 169 10.14 -0.07 -9.51
N LYS A 170 10.57 0.42 -10.68
CA LYS A 170 10.59 -0.41 -11.88
C LYS A 170 11.56 -1.56 -11.61
N LEU A 171 11.06 -2.78 -11.62
CA LEU A 171 11.90 -3.97 -11.61
C LEU A 171 12.69 -3.96 -12.93
N SER A 172 13.91 -3.44 -12.93
CA SER A 172 14.81 -3.56 -14.07
C SER A 172 15.50 -4.91 -13.97
N SER A 173 15.13 -5.86 -14.83
CA SER A 173 15.98 -7.03 -15.06
C SER A 173 17.28 -6.54 -15.69
N ARG A 174 18.40 -6.65 -14.96
CA ARG A 174 19.74 -6.34 -15.47
C ARG A 174 20.39 -7.63 -15.95
N ALA A 175 20.94 -7.61 -17.17
CA ALA A 175 21.76 -8.69 -17.68
C ALA A 175 23.03 -8.06 -18.27
N ASP A 176 24.19 -8.50 -17.78
CA ASP A 176 25.48 -8.14 -18.34
C ASP A 176 25.79 -9.08 -19.52
N VAL A 177 26.48 -8.56 -20.53
CA VAL A 177 26.95 -9.38 -21.66
C VAL A 177 28.40 -9.77 -21.41
N ILE A 178 28.68 -11.07 -21.28
CA ILE A 178 30.04 -11.58 -21.11
C ILE A 178 30.77 -11.51 -22.45
N LEU A 179 31.87 -10.75 -22.51
CA LEU A 179 32.66 -10.58 -23.73
C LEU A 179 33.84 -11.54 -23.81
N LEU A 180 34.61 -11.67 -22.71
CA LEU A 180 35.77 -12.55 -22.61
C LEU A 180 35.74 -13.27 -21.26
N PRO A 181 35.15 -14.47 -21.19
CA PRO A 181 34.98 -15.22 -19.94
C PRO A 181 36.31 -15.48 -19.22
N GLU A 182 37.35 -15.83 -19.98
CA GLU A 182 38.67 -16.16 -19.45
C GLU A 182 39.42 -14.97 -18.81
N TYR A 183 39.02 -13.74 -19.14
CA TYR A 183 39.55 -12.51 -18.56
C TYR A 183 38.52 -11.82 -17.65
N SER A 184 37.38 -12.47 -17.40
CA SER A 184 36.28 -11.91 -16.61
C SER A 184 35.86 -10.53 -17.13
N VAL A 185 35.72 -10.34 -18.44
CA VAL A 185 35.35 -9.04 -19.04
C VAL A 185 33.87 -9.02 -19.42
N ILE A 186 33.13 -8.02 -18.94
CA ILE A 186 31.72 -7.81 -19.22
C ILE A 186 31.46 -6.45 -19.89
N LEU A 187 30.39 -6.36 -20.66
CA LEU A 187 29.79 -5.10 -21.11
C LEU A 187 28.58 -4.80 -20.22
N ASP A 188 28.65 -3.71 -19.46
CA ASP A 188 27.52 -3.19 -18.69
C ASP A 188 26.49 -2.61 -19.66
N SER A 189 25.29 -3.19 -19.67
CA SER A 189 24.20 -2.81 -20.59
C SER A 189 23.64 -1.41 -20.32
N THR A 190 23.91 -0.83 -19.16
CA THR A 190 23.45 0.50 -18.74
C THR A 190 24.43 1.58 -19.17
N SER A 191 25.71 1.37 -18.88
CA SER A 191 26.76 2.36 -19.16
C SER A 191 27.40 2.18 -20.53
N SER A 192 27.16 1.04 -21.19
CA SER A 192 27.89 0.62 -22.39
C SER A 192 29.41 0.58 -22.18
N LEU A 193 29.85 0.46 -20.94
CA LEU A 193 31.26 0.38 -20.57
C LEU A 193 31.70 -1.08 -20.45
N VAL A 194 32.92 -1.33 -20.90
CA VAL A 194 33.61 -2.60 -20.69
C VAL A 194 34.30 -2.56 -19.33
N SER A 195 34.00 -3.52 -18.47
CA SER A 195 34.58 -3.61 -17.13
C SER A 195 34.94 -5.06 -16.80
N SER A 196 35.79 -5.24 -15.78
CA SER A 196 35.97 -6.55 -15.17
C SER A 196 34.71 -6.94 -14.41
N GLN A 197 34.31 -8.21 -14.50
CA GLN A 197 33.18 -8.79 -13.80
C GLN A 197 33.36 -8.56 -12.30
N GLN A 198 32.58 -7.63 -11.75
CA GLN A 198 32.45 -7.44 -10.32
C GLN A 198 31.21 -8.20 -9.87
N THR A 199 31.41 -9.16 -8.98
CA THR A 199 30.28 -9.85 -8.37
C THR A 199 29.63 -8.87 -7.40
N SER A 200 28.41 -8.44 -7.70
CA SER A 200 27.64 -7.60 -6.80
C SER A 200 26.25 -8.19 -6.55
N ALA A 201 25.72 -7.95 -5.36
CA ALA A 201 24.38 -8.32 -4.98
C ALA A 201 23.68 -7.11 -4.38
N ILE A 202 22.44 -6.85 -4.80
CA ILE A 202 21.60 -5.85 -4.14
C ILE A 202 20.80 -6.56 -3.07
N VAL A 203 21.03 -6.19 -1.82
CA VAL A 203 20.25 -6.65 -0.68
C VAL A 203 19.31 -5.53 -0.29
N SER A 204 18.00 -5.79 -0.37
CA SER A 204 16.97 -4.83 0.04
C SER A 204 16.33 -5.31 1.34
N GLU A 205 16.52 -4.55 2.41
CA GLU A 205 15.76 -4.70 3.65
C GLU A 205 14.93 -3.43 3.80
N ASN A 206 13.61 -3.53 3.58
CA ASN A 206 12.71 -2.36 3.53
C ASN A 206 13.01 -1.37 4.68
N PRO A 207 13.28 -0.07 4.41
CA PRO A 207 13.21 0.64 3.13
C PRO A 207 14.56 0.88 2.41
N SER A 208 15.69 0.43 2.95
CA SER A 208 17.03 0.71 2.40
C SER A 208 17.51 -0.41 1.47
N SER A 209 18.17 -0.04 0.37
CA SER A 209 18.88 -1.00 -0.48
C SER A 209 20.38 -0.79 -0.30
N VAL A 210 21.10 -1.89 -0.13
CA VAL A 210 22.56 -1.89 -0.04
C VAL A 210 23.10 -2.68 -1.22
N LEU A 211 23.95 -2.03 -2.01
CA LEU A 211 24.78 -2.70 -2.99
C LEU A 211 25.96 -3.32 -2.24
N ILE A 212 26.08 -4.64 -2.30
CA ILE A 212 27.24 -5.38 -1.82
C ILE A 212 28.12 -5.68 -3.02
N GLU A 213 29.32 -5.12 -3.06
CA GLU A 213 30.37 -5.43 -4.04
C GLU A 213 31.35 -6.43 -3.41
N VAL A 214 31.65 -7.51 -4.13
CA VAL A 214 32.65 -8.50 -3.74
C VAL A 214 33.94 -8.19 -4.49
N GLN A 215 35.02 -7.99 -3.75
CA GLN A 215 36.35 -7.81 -4.31
C GLN A 215 37.29 -8.85 -3.70
N ASP A 216 37.94 -9.65 -4.55
CA ASP A 216 38.98 -10.58 -4.13
C ASP A 216 40.36 -9.89 -4.27
N ASP A 217 41.19 -9.98 -3.24
CA ASP A 217 42.60 -9.59 -3.27
C ASP A 217 43.51 -10.73 -2.80
N GLU A 218 44.84 -10.50 -2.80
CA GLU A 218 45.83 -11.51 -2.40
C GLU A 218 45.70 -11.94 -0.91
N THR A 219 44.96 -11.19 -0.10
CA THR A 219 44.78 -11.41 1.34
C THR A 219 43.42 -12.01 1.70
N GLY A 220 42.45 -12.02 0.77
CA GLY A 220 41.17 -12.68 0.91
C GLY A 220 40.04 -11.99 0.14
N THR A 221 38.80 -12.37 0.47
CA THR A 221 37.59 -11.76 -0.09
C THR A 221 37.12 -10.61 0.79
N ILE A 222 36.95 -9.43 0.21
CA ILE A 222 36.43 -8.22 0.85
C ILE A 222 35.02 -7.95 0.33
N LEU A 223 34.10 -7.64 1.25
CA LEU A 223 32.72 -7.24 0.92
C LEU A 223 32.57 -5.74 1.22
N PHE A 224 32.25 -4.94 0.19
CA PHE A 224 31.96 -3.52 0.32
C PHE A 224 30.45 -3.28 0.26
N GLY A 225 29.86 -2.74 1.31
CA GLY A 225 28.46 -2.34 1.33
C GLY A 225 28.30 -0.84 1.12
N ARG A 226 27.51 -0.44 0.13
CA ARG A 226 27.12 0.97 -0.10
C ARG A 226 25.60 1.08 -0.22
N GLU A 227 25.02 2.03 0.52
CA GLU A 227 23.60 2.35 0.40
C GLU A 227 23.31 2.99 -0.97
N VAL A 228 22.25 2.53 -1.65
CA VAL A 228 21.85 2.92 -3.02
C VAL A 228 20.37 3.24 -3.14
#